data_AF-Q6LM93-F1
#
_entry.id   AF-Q6LM93-F1
#
_cell.length_a   1.000
_cell.length_b   1.000
_cell.length_c   1.000
_cell.angle_alpha   90.00
_cell.angle_beta   90.00
_cell.angle_gamma   90.00
#
_symmetry.space_group_name_H-M   'P 1'
#
loop_
_entity.id
_entity.type
_entity.pdbx_description
1 polymer ?
#
loop_
_entity_poly.entity_id
_entity_poly.type
_entity_poly.pdbx_seq_one_letter_code
_entity_poly.pdbx_strand_id
1 'polypeptide(L)'
;MTVSNFYNNAVSLRNLWELNDKPNYMTVNNIDLSFTALGWPIVIESRQINCTKMWVLLSGDQKASPYITLSNKRTVNSNGYNSCEYQIIDGKGLELSYENETIHIDGFLTRITL
;
A
#
# COMPACT_ATOMS: atom_id res chain seq x y z
N MET A 1 -12.76 -7.00 -3.19
CA MET A 1 -11.76 -5.93 -3.18
C MET A 1 -11.39 -5.56 -4.61
N THR A 2 -11.17 -4.27 -4.93
CA THR A 2 -10.74 -3.80 -6.26
C THR A 2 -9.54 -2.85 -6.11
N VAL A 3 -8.76 -2.68 -7.18
CA VAL A 3 -7.72 -1.64 -7.29
C VAL A 3 -8.28 -0.27 -6.94
N SER A 4 -9.48 0.06 -7.43
CA SER A 4 -10.14 1.34 -7.15
C SER A 4 -10.44 1.56 -5.68
N ASN A 5 -10.87 0.52 -4.94
CA ASN A 5 -11.12 0.65 -3.50
C ASN A 5 -9.81 0.97 -2.75
N PHE A 6 -8.76 0.22 -3.09
CA PHE A 6 -7.43 0.38 -2.50
C PHE A 6 -6.87 1.79 -2.73
N TYR A 7 -7.01 2.30 -3.95
CA TYR A 7 -6.61 3.67 -4.31
C TYR A 7 -7.46 4.74 -3.59
N ASN A 8 -8.77 4.57 -3.54
CA ASN A 8 -9.67 5.54 -2.88
C ASN A 8 -9.39 5.67 -1.38
N ASN A 9 -9.04 4.56 -0.71
CA ASN A 9 -8.63 4.60 0.70
C ASN A 9 -7.29 5.31 0.89
N ALA A 10 -6.33 5.13 -0.02
CA ALA A 10 -5.07 5.88 -0.01
C ALA A 10 -5.29 7.39 -0.19
N VAL A 11 -6.18 7.77 -1.12
CA VAL A 11 -6.60 9.17 -1.32
C VAL A 11 -7.28 9.73 -0.07
N SER A 12 -8.15 8.94 0.58
CA SER A 12 -8.82 9.38 1.81
C SER A 12 -7.84 9.67 2.94
N LEU A 13 -6.81 8.83 3.11
CA LEU A 13 -5.72 9.09 4.07
C LEU A 13 -4.90 10.32 3.72
N ARG A 14 -4.59 10.54 2.42
CA ARG A 14 -3.90 11.75 1.97
C ARG A 14 -4.73 13.02 2.24
N ASN A 15 -6.05 12.97 2.03
CA ASN A 15 -6.93 14.08 2.37
C ASN A 15 -6.95 14.35 3.88
N LEU A 16 -6.96 13.31 4.72
CA LEU A 16 -6.82 13.46 6.16
C LEU A 16 -5.47 14.11 6.51
N TRP A 17 -4.38 13.71 5.87
CA TRP A 17 -3.07 14.34 6.06
C TRP A 17 -3.08 15.84 5.72
N GLU A 18 -3.64 16.23 4.57
CA GLU A 18 -3.80 17.64 4.18
C GLU A 18 -4.61 18.44 5.21
N LEU A 19 -5.71 17.87 5.72
CA LEU A 19 -6.61 18.53 6.67
C LEU A 19 -6.03 18.65 8.08
N ASN A 20 -5.04 17.84 8.45
CA ASN A 20 -4.45 17.80 9.78
C ASN A 20 -3.07 18.48 9.86
N ASP A 21 -2.83 19.48 9.00
CA ASP A 21 -1.56 20.22 8.92
C ASP A 21 -0.35 19.33 8.62
N LYS A 22 -0.55 18.34 7.75
CA LYS A 22 0.50 17.53 7.11
C LYS A 22 1.46 16.88 8.12
N PRO A 23 0.95 16.11 9.09
CA PRO A 23 1.80 15.52 10.12
C PRO A 23 2.76 14.50 9.52
N ASN A 24 3.94 14.32 10.15
CA ASN A 24 4.89 13.29 9.74
C ASN A 24 4.36 11.87 9.98
N TYR A 25 3.48 11.71 10.99
CA TYR A 25 2.92 10.43 11.40
C TYR A 25 1.44 10.58 11.78
N MET A 26 0.67 9.51 11.60
CA MET A 26 -0.74 9.42 12.02
C MET A 26 -1.04 7.97 12.45
N THR A 27 -1.94 7.81 13.41
CA THR A 27 -2.46 6.50 13.81
C THR A 27 -3.88 6.33 13.27
N VAL A 28 -4.10 5.30 12.46
CA VAL A 28 -5.42 4.93 11.93
C VAL A 28 -5.64 3.44 12.16
N ASN A 29 -6.76 3.07 12.76
CA ASN A 29 -7.09 1.65 13.07
C ASN A 29 -5.98 0.92 13.84
N ASN A 30 -5.37 1.59 14.85
CA ASN A 30 -4.23 1.09 15.62
C ASN A 30 -2.98 0.76 14.78
N ILE A 31 -2.86 1.36 13.59
CA ILE A 31 -1.69 1.28 12.74
C ILE A 31 -1.08 2.67 12.67
N ASP A 32 0.16 2.78 13.15
CA ASP A 32 0.98 3.97 12.94
C ASP A 32 1.50 3.96 11.50
N LEU A 33 1.19 5.02 10.77
CA LEU A 33 1.69 5.26 9.43
C LEU A 33 2.46 6.59 9.38
N SER A 34 3.38 6.68 8.43
CA SER A 34 3.99 7.94 8.00
C SER A 34 3.46 8.32 6.62
N PHE A 35 3.98 9.40 6.06
CA PHE A 35 3.64 9.85 4.71
C PHE A 35 4.88 10.10 3.87
N THR A 36 4.76 9.93 2.55
CA THR A 36 5.74 10.43 1.59
C THR A 36 5.76 11.96 1.59
N ALA A 37 6.73 12.58 0.93
CA ALA A 37 6.79 14.05 0.83
C ALA A 37 5.56 14.67 0.15
N LEU A 38 4.82 13.89 -0.65
CA LEU A 38 3.58 14.30 -1.32
C LEU A 38 2.31 13.86 -0.57
N GLY A 39 2.46 13.34 0.64
CA GLY A 39 1.33 12.99 1.51
C GLY A 39 0.72 11.61 1.27
N TRP A 40 1.42 10.71 0.58
CA TRP A 40 0.90 9.36 0.38
C TRP A 40 1.21 8.46 1.59
N PRO A 41 0.22 7.70 2.09
CA PRO A 41 0.37 6.93 3.33
C PRO A 41 1.35 5.78 3.14
N ILE A 42 2.29 5.59 4.07
CA ILE A 42 3.26 4.50 4.03
C ILE A 42 3.54 3.96 5.44
N VAL A 43 3.63 2.64 5.57
CA VAL A 43 4.04 1.99 6.82
C VAL A 43 5.41 1.37 6.61
N ILE A 44 6.41 1.86 7.34
CA ILE A 44 7.78 1.37 7.27
C ILE A 44 8.14 0.68 8.59
N GLU A 45 8.59 -0.56 8.50
CA GLU A 45 9.18 -1.31 9.61
C GLU A 45 10.47 -1.98 9.15
N SER A 46 11.49 -1.97 10.01
CA SER A 46 12.80 -2.55 9.66
C SER A 46 13.37 -2.04 8.32
N ARG A 47 13.14 -0.75 8.03
CA ARG A 47 13.55 -0.04 6.80
C ARG A 47 12.89 -0.53 5.51
N GLN A 48 11.79 -1.26 5.59
CA GLN A 48 11.03 -1.75 4.44
C GLN A 48 9.54 -1.47 4.61
N ILE A 49 8.81 -1.45 3.50
CA ILE A 49 7.34 -1.34 3.55
C ILE A 49 6.77 -2.57 4.27
N ASN A 50 5.93 -2.35 5.27
CA ASN A 50 5.15 -3.43 5.87
C ASN A 50 3.89 -3.69 5.03
N CYS A 51 3.99 -4.63 4.10
CA CYS A 51 2.91 -4.96 3.17
C CYS A 51 1.62 -5.42 3.87
N THR A 52 1.72 -6.09 5.02
CA THR A 52 0.55 -6.54 5.78
C THR A 52 -0.20 -5.37 6.39
N LYS A 53 0.50 -4.42 7.02
CA LYS A 53 -0.12 -3.21 7.58
C LYS A 53 -0.68 -2.31 6.48
N MET A 54 0.03 -2.17 5.36
CA MET A 54 -0.48 -1.47 4.17
C MET A 54 -1.75 -2.11 3.63
N TRP A 55 -1.83 -3.45 3.59
CA TRP A 55 -3.04 -4.15 3.20
C TRP A 55 -4.21 -3.80 4.13
N VAL A 56 -4.03 -3.94 5.44
CA VAL A 56 -5.10 -3.66 6.41
C VAL A 56 -5.57 -2.21 6.31
N LEU A 57 -4.65 -1.25 6.15
CA LEU A 57 -4.98 0.17 6.00
C LEU A 57 -5.79 0.45 4.72
N LEU A 58 -5.35 -0.09 3.58
CA LEU A 58 -5.86 0.34 2.27
C LEU A 58 -6.97 -0.56 1.72
N SER A 59 -7.07 -1.81 2.16
CA SER A 59 -8.20 -2.67 1.83
C SER A 59 -9.45 -2.28 2.64
N GLY A 60 -9.27 -1.75 3.85
CA GLY A 60 -10.36 -1.58 4.82
C GLY A 60 -10.79 -2.90 5.47
N ASP A 61 -10.14 -4.02 5.15
CA ASP A 61 -10.36 -5.33 5.75
C ASP A 61 -9.37 -5.56 6.90
N GLN A 62 -9.90 -5.89 8.08
CA GLN A 62 -9.05 -6.27 9.22
C GLN A 62 -8.44 -7.68 9.08
N LYS A 63 -8.86 -8.44 8.07
CA LYS A 63 -8.26 -9.73 7.72
C LYS A 63 -7.20 -9.49 6.63
N ALA A 64 -5.99 -9.97 6.90
CA ALA A 64 -4.93 -10.03 5.90
C ALA A 64 -5.40 -10.84 4.68
N SER A 65 -4.97 -10.45 3.47
CA SER A 65 -5.19 -11.27 2.28
C SER A 65 -4.65 -12.68 2.53
N PRO A 66 -5.34 -13.74 2.09
CA PRO A 66 -4.84 -15.12 2.19
C PRO A 66 -3.50 -15.32 1.45
N TYR A 67 -3.13 -14.40 0.55
CA TYR A 67 -1.92 -14.48 -0.26
C TYR A 67 -1.26 -13.10 -0.38
N ILE A 68 -0.33 -12.82 0.55
CA ILE A 68 0.54 -11.63 0.52
C ILE A 68 1.93 -12.10 0.13
N THR A 69 2.45 -11.59 -0.99
CA THR A 69 3.85 -11.83 -1.38
C THR A 69 4.59 -10.50 -1.33
N LEU A 70 5.61 -10.39 -0.48
CA LEU A 70 6.51 -9.25 -0.55
C LEU A 70 7.38 -9.42 -1.79
N SER A 71 7.18 -8.55 -2.77
CA SER A 71 7.99 -8.55 -3.99
C SER A 71 9.14 -7.58 -3.78
N ASN A 72 10.36 -8.10 -3.73
CA ASN A 72 11.57 -7.26 -3.68
C ASN A 72 11.87 -6.60 -5.05
N LYS A 73 10.84 -6.31 -5.85
CA LYS A 73 10.97 -5.42 -7.01
C LYS A 73 11.17 -4.01 -6.47
N ARG A 74 12.43 -3.66 -6.20
CA ARG A 74 12.84 -2.26 -6.29
C ARG A 74 12.58 -1.84 -7.72
N THR A 75 11.47 -1.15 -7.98
CA THR A 75 11.21 -0.58 -9.29
C THR A 75 12.38 0.33 -9.64
N VAL A 76 12.82 0.28 -10.89
CA VAL A 76 14.12 0.82 -11.37
C VAL A 76 14.28 2.33 -11.11
N ASN A 77 13.21 3.03 -10.75
CA ASN A 77 13.18 4.47 -10.49
C ASN A 77 12.55 4.88 -9.14
N SER A 78 12.30 3.95 -8.20
CA SER A 78 11.88 4.33 -6.85
C SER A 78 13.11 4.66 -6.01
N ASN A 79 13.10 5.79 -5.30
CA ASN A 79 14.11 6.15 -4.32
C ASN A 79 14.01 5.25 -3.06
N GLY A 80 14.20 3.93 -3.22
CA GLY A 80 14.51 3.02 -2.12
C GLY A 80 13.37 2.24 -1.48
N TYR A 81 12.15 2.27 -2.01
CA TYR A 81 11.02 1.52 -1.45
C TYR A 81 10.76 0.19 -2.21
N ASN A 82 10.59 -0.91 -1.45
CA ASN A 82 10.12 -2.19 -1.98
C ASN A 82 8.65 -2.09 -2.42
N SER A 83 8.19 -2.96 -3.32
CA SER A 83 6.77 -3.07 -3.67
C SER A 83 6.07 -4.18 -2.88
N CYS A 84 4.74 -4.10 -2.80
CA CYS A 84 3.91 -5.14 -2.20
C CYS A 84 3.02 -5.76 -3.27
N GLU A 85 3.09 -7.08 -3.43
CA GLU A 85 2.20 -7.81 -4.34
C GLU A 85 1.16 -8.60 -3.52
N TYR A 86 -0.10 -8.40 -3.85
CA TYR A 86 -1.23 -9.01 -3.17
C TYR A 86 -2.04 -9.82 -4.17
N GLN A 87 -2.45 -11.03 -3.83
CA GLN A 87 -3.50 -11.71 -4.57
C GLN A 87 -4.85 -11.41 -3.93
N ILE A 88 -5.79 -10.91 -4.73
CA ILE A 88 -7.11 -10.46 -4.28
C ILE A 88 -8.14 -11.60 -4.38
N ILE A 89 -8.14 -12.27 -5.53
CA ILE A 89 -8.92 -13.48 -5.83
C ILE A 89 -8.12 -14.34 -6.80
N ASP A 90 -8.54 -15.58 -7.04
CA ASP A 90 -7.88 -16.46 -8.01
C ASP A 90 -7.77 -15.79 -9.38
N GLY A 91 -6.54 -15.78 -9.90
CA GLY A 91 -6.22 -15.14 -11.17
C GLY A 91 -6.12 -13.61 -11.15
N LYS A 92 -6.29 -12.92 -10.01
CA LYS A 92 -6.17 -11.45 -9.92
C LYS A 92 -5.30 -11.00 -8.76
N GLY A 93 -4.26 -10.26 -9.09
CA GLY A 93 -3.34 -9.60 -8.16
C GLY A 93 -3.40 -8.07 -8.23
N LEU A 94 -2.76 -7.44 -7.24
CA LEU A 94 -2.56 -6.01 -7.11
C LEU A 94 -1.14 -5.76 -6.64
N GLU A 95 -0.42 -4.86 -7.31
CA GLU A 95 0.89 -4.36 -6.90
C GLU A 95 0.73 -2.95 -6.33
N LEU A 96 1.34 -2.71 -5.18
CA LEU A 96 1.50 -1.39 -4.57
C LEU A 96 2.98 -1.03 -4.65
N SER A 97 3.27 0.10 -5.30
CA SER A 97 4.62 0.66 -5.36
C SER A 97 4.60 2.18 -5.16
N TYR A 98 5.79 2.77 -5.04
CA TYR A 98 5.96 4.21 -4.99
C TYR A 98 6.95 4.65 -6.06
N GLU A 99 6.61 5.70 -6.78
CA GLU A 99 7.48 6.35 -7.76
C GLU A 99 7.35 7.87 -7.58
N ASN A 100 8.48 8.58 -7.49
CA ASN A 100 8.50 10.03 -7.30
C ASN A 100 7.57 10.50 -6.16
N GLU A 101 7.72 9.89 -4.99
CA GLU A 101 6.91 10.17 -3.79
C GLU A 101 5.39 9.92 -3.96
N THR A 102 4.96 9.33 -5.07
CA THR A 102 3.56 9.05 -5.41
C THR A 102 3.24 7.57 -5.29
N ILE A 103 2.02 7.24 -4.82
CA ILE A 103 1.57 5.84 -4.77
C ILE A 103 1.08 5.37 -6.13
N HIS A 104 1.52 4.18 -6.53
CA HIS A 104 1.08 3.47 -7.73
C HIS A 104 0.43 2.15 -7.32
N ILE A 105 -0.75 1.88 -7.86
CA ILE A 105 -1.56 0.71 -7.52
C ILE A 105 -2.08 0.10 -8.81
N ASP A 106 -1.49 -1.03 -9.19
CA ASP A 106 -1.74 -1.68 -10.47
C ASP A 106 -2.36 -3.06 -10.29
N GLY A 107 -3.35 -3.39 -11.11
CA GLY A 107 -3.93 -4.73 -11.16
C GLY A 107 -3.18 -5.61 -12.15
N PHE A 108 -2.96 -6.88 -11.80
CA PHE A 108 -2.35 -7.86 -12.70
C PHE A 108 -3.03 -9.22 -12.62
N LEU A 109 -2.75 -10.12 -13.57
CA LEU A 109 -3.26 -11.48 -13.55
C LEU A 109 -2.26 -12.42 -12.88
N THR A 110 -2.71 -13.24 -11.93
CA THR A 110 -1.91 -14.29 -11.30
C THR A 110 -2.15 -15.64 -11.98
N ARG A 111 -1.20 -16.56 -11.87
CA ARG A 111 -1.46 -17.96 -12.28
C ARG A 111 -2.35 -18.62 -11.23
N ILE A 112 -3.38 -19.34 -11.69
CA ILE A 112 -4.17 -20.20 -10.82
C ILE A 112 -3.33 -21.46 -10.56
N THR A 113 -2.96 -21.70 -9.30
CA THR A 113 -2.39 -22.99 -8.89
C THR A 113 -3.57 -23.92 -8.62
N LEU A 114 -3.91 -24.77 -9.60
CA LEU A 114 -4.88 -25.86 -9.44
C LEU A 114 -4.31 -27.01 -8.62
#